data_AF-A0A7S0RSY8-F1
#
_entry.id   AF-A0A7S0RSY8-F1
#
_cell.length_a   1.000
_cell.length_b   1.000
_cell.length_c   1.000
_cell.angle_alpha   90.00
_cell.angle_beta   90.00
_cell.angle_gamma   90.00
#
_symmetry.space_group_name_H-M   'P 1'
#
loop_
_entity.id
_entity.type
_entity.pdbx_description
1 polymer ?
#
loop_
_entity_poly.entity_id
_entity_poly.type
_entity_poly.pdbx_seq_one_letter_code
_entity_poly.pdbx_strand_id
1 'polypeptide(L)'
;PTARGMHNVYVTLGGQDLFGSPYTMLVAAGATDPASTYLAFSADPSTPLRGTIPLTAGVQADLAVYPFDQFGNAQADANGFAVQDQFLLSLVGVGESRPTVEGVFPAPAEGRYT
;
A
#
# COMPACT_ATOMS: atom_id res chain seq x y z
N PRO A 1 5.58 -16.73 8.03
CA PRO A 1 4.20 -16.33 7.62
C PRO A 1 4.27 -15.39 6.40
N THR A 2 3.49 -15.67 5.37
CA THR A 2 3.44 -14.86 4.14
C THR A 2 2.29 -13.86 4.13
N ALA A 3 1.33 -14.00 5.05
CA ALA A 3 0.19 -13.10 5.20
C ALA A 3 0.31 -12.26 6.47
N ARG A 4 0.11 -10.94 6.36
CA ARG A 4 -0.03 -10.04 7.51
C ARG A 4 -1.34 -10.29 8.26
N GLY A 5 -1.41 -9.87 9.52
CA GLY A 5 -2.61 -9.94 10.35
C GLY A 5 -2.39 -10.72 11.65
N MET A 6 -3.49 -11.04 12.33
CA MET A 6 -3.46 -11.81 13.58
C MET A 6 -3.34 -13.30 13.28
N HIS A 7 -2.36 -13.96 13.90
CA HIS A 7 -2.13 -15.39 13.78
C HIS A 7 -2.15 -16.05 15.16
N ASN A 8 -2.72 -17.25 15.23
CA ASN A 8 -2.68 -18.08 16.43
C ASN A 8 -1.57 -19.13 16.29
N VAL A 9 -0.70 -19.20 17.28
CA VAL A 9 0.35 -20.21 17.38
C VAL A 9 -0.01 -21.18 18.49
N TYR A 10 -0.27 -22.43 18.11
CA TYR A 10 -0.54 -23.52 19.04
C TYR A 10 0.76 -24.21 19.40
N VAL A 11 1.00 -24.39 20.69
CA VAL A 11 2.17 -25.12 21.19
C VAL A 11 1.66 -26.25 22.07
N THR A 12 1.92 -27.49 21.66
CA THR A 12 1.48 -28.69 22.38
C THR A 12 2.67 -29.53 22.84
N LEU A 13 2.50 -30.24 23.95
CA LEU A 13 3.42 -31.25 24.46
C LEU A 13 2.62 -32.54 24.69
N GLY A 14 3.00 -33.62 24.01
CA GLY A 14 2.25 -34.89 24.09
C GLY A 14 0.78 -34.77 23.61
N GLY A 15 0.50 -33.81 22.71
CA GLY A 15 -0.86 -33.54 22.22
C GLY A 15 -1.72 -32.67 23.16
N GLN A 16 -1.20 -32.26 24.31
CA GLN A 16 -1.86 -31.27 25.18
C GLN A 16 -1.29 -29.88 24.95
N ASP A 17 -2.14 -28.87 24.87
CA ASP A 17 -1.73 -27.48 24.81
C ASP A 17 -0.90 -27.08 26.05
N LEU A 18 0.20 -26.37 25.81
CA LEU A 18 0.94 -25.72 26.88
C LEU A 18 0.14 -24.55 27.45
N PHE A 19 0.45 -24.15 28.69
CA PHE A 19 -0.22 -23.03 29.35
C PHE A 19 -0.15 -21.75 28.50
N GLY A 20 -1.31 -21.19 28.17
CA GLY A 20 -1.43 -19.99 27.35
C GLY A 20 -1.46 -20.24 25.84
N SER A 21 -1.32 -21.49 25.37
CA SER A 21 -1.64 -21.86 23.99
C SER A 21 -3.16 -21.78 23.78
N PRO A 22 -3.63 -21.19 22.65
CA PRO A 22 -2.84 -20.56 21.61
C PRO A 22 -2.34 -19.15 21.97
N TYR A 23 -1.13 -18.83 21.50
CA TYR A 23 -0.60 -17.46 21.56
C TYR A 23 -1.01 -16.68 20.31
N THR A 24 -1.67 -15.53 20.50
CA THR A 24 -2.01 -14.64 19.39
C THR A 24 -0.86 -13.66 19.12
N MET A 25 -0.42 -13.56 17.87
CA MET A 25 0.60 -12.61 17.44
C MET A 25 0.16 -11.82 16.22
N LEU A 26 0.52 -10.54 16.18
CA LEU A 26 0.36 -9.69 15.00
C LEU A 26 1.59 -9.87 14.09
N VAL A 27 1.35 -10.31 12.86
CA VAL A 27 2.36 -10.30 11.79
C VAL A 27 2.14 -9.04 10.97
N ALA A 28 3.09 -8.10 11.03
CA ALA A 28 3.09 -6.94 10.16
C ALA A 28 3.49 -7.32 8.73
N ALA A 29 3.21 -6.46 7.76
CA ALA A 29 3.81 -6.57 6.43
C ALA A 29 5.35 -6.50 6.54
N GLY A 30 6.05 -7.18 5.64
CA GLY A 30 7.50 -7.09 5.51
C GLY A 30 7.95 -5.72 4.99
N ALA A 31 9.22 -5.59 4.62
CA ALA A 31 9.69 -4.38 3.93
C ALA A 31 9.03 -4.24 2.55
N THR A 32 8.82 -3.00 2.12
CA THR A 32 8.27 -2.66 0.80
C THR A 32 9.14 -3.22 -0.30
N ASP A 33 8.51 -3.92 -1.23
CA ASP A 33 9.12 -4.47 -2.42
C ASP A 33 8.72 -3.63 -3.64
N PRO A 34 9.67 -2.98 -4.32
CA PRO A 34 9.40 -2.20 -5.53
C PRO A 34 8.72 -3.02 -6.64
N ALA A 35 8.98 -4.32 -6.74
CA ALA A 35 8.40 -5.17 -7.80
C ALA A 35 6.92 -5.48 -7.57
N SER A 36 6.47 -5.43 -6.32
CA SER A 36 5.07 -5.68 -5.91
C SER A 36 4.25 -4.40 -5.74
N THR A 37 4.90 -3.25 -5.82
CA THR A 37 4.30 -1.91 -5.69
C THR A 37 3.79 -1.41 -7.03
N TYR A 38 2.64 -0.74 -7.05
CA TYR A 38 2.10 -0.15 -8.28
C TYR A 38 1.57 1.26 -8.09
N LEU A 39 1.48 1.98 -9.20
CA LEU A 39 0.87 3.30 -9.29
C LEU A 39 -0.58 3.20 -9.75
N ALA A 40 -1.41 4.09 -9.22
CA ALA A 40 -2.76 4.26 -9.70
C ALA A 40 -3.07 5.74 -9.91
N PHE A 41 -3.99 6.01 -10.83
CA PHE A 41 -4.32 7.32 -11.36
C PHE A 41 -5.83 7.50 -11.40
N SER A 42 -6.28 8.74 -11.32
CA SER A 42 -7.67 9.12 -11.55
C SER A 42 -7.74 10.46 -12.26
N ALA A 43 -8.55 10.55 -13.32
CA ALA A 43 -8.84 11.83 -13.99
C ALA A 43 -9.93 12.65 -13.26
N ASP A 44 -10.62 12.04 -12.30
CA ASP A 44 -11.69 12.68 -11.52
C ASP A 44 -11.57 12.21 -10.05
N PRO A 45 -11.40 13.12 -9.08
CA PRO A 45 -11.23 12.77 -7.67
C PRO A 45 -12.42 11.99 -7.08
N SER A 46 -13.58 11.99 -7.73
CA SER A 46 -14.75 11.19 -7.34
C SER A 46 -14.73 9.76 -7.89
N THR A 47 -13.80 9.43 -8.77
CA THR A 47 -13.65 8.10 -9.36
C THR A 47 -12.50 7.34 -8.71
N PRO A 48 -12.63 6.00 -8.54
CA PRO A 48 -11.60 5.21 -7.91
C PRO A 48 -10.32 5.24 -8.74
N LEU A 49 -9.18 5.34 -8.04
CA LEU A 49 -7.86 5.21 -8.64
C LEU A 49 -7.73 3.83 -9.32
N ARG A 50 -7.32 3.83 -10.58
CA ARG A 50 -7.08 2.62 -11.38
C ARG A 50 -5.64 2.61 -11.84
N GLY A 51 -5.13 1.51 -12.40
CA GLY A 51 -3.76 1.43 -12.93
C GLY A 51 -3.49 2.46 -14.04
N THR A 52 -2.77 2.07 -15.10
CA THR A 52 -2.48 3.03 -16.17
C THR A 52 -3.76 3.45 -16.92
N ILE A 53 -4.14 4.73 -16.81
CA ILE A 53 -5.24 5.34 -17.56
C ILE A 53 -4.72 6.48 -18.45
N PRO A 54 -5.36 6.76 -19.60
CA PRO A 54 -5.04 7.96 -20.37
C PRO A 54 -5.46 9.21 -19.60
N LEU A 55 -4.56 10.19 -19.52
CA LEU A 55 -4.80 11.50 -18.93
C LEU A 55 -4.68 12.59 -19.99
N THR A 56 -5.51 13.63 -19.87
CA THR A 56 -5.51 14.76 -20.81
C THR A 56 -4.57 15.86 -20.31
N ALA A 57 -3.68 16.32 -21.19
CA ALA A 57 -2.77 17.43 -20.85
C ALA A 57 -3.56 18.70 -20.45
N GLY A 58 -3.09 19.38 -19.42
CA GLY A 58 -3.73 20.58 -18.87
C GLY A 58 -4.95 20.32 -17.99
N VAL A 59 -5.34 19.05 -17.79
CA VAL A 59 -6.39 18.64 -16.85
C VAL A 59 -5.75 18.07 -15.59
N GLN A 60 -6.21 18.51 -14.42
CA GLN A 60 -5.76 17.97 -13.14
C GLN A 60 -6.16 16.50 -13.00
N ALA A 61 -5.28 15.69 -12.42
CA ALA A 61 -5.49 14.28 -12.15
C ALA A 61 -4.84 13.90 -10.82
N ASP A 62 -5.38 12.88 -10.16
CA ASP A 62 -4.84 12.32 -8.94
C ASP A 62 -3.91 11.14 -9.26
N LEU A 63 -2.87 10.99 -8.44
CA LEU A 63 -1.90 9.91 -8.45
C LEU A 63 -1.78 9.36 -7.04
N ALA A 64 -1.76 8.04 -6.89
CA ALA A 64 -1.39 7.38 -5.65
C ALA A 64 -0.38 6.25 -5.88
N VAL A 65 0.41 6.01 -4.84
CA VAL A 65 1.34 4.87 -4.76
C VAL A 65 0.73 3.85 -3.80
N TYR A 66 0.66 2.59 -4.23
CA TYR A 66 0.20 1.47 -3.41
C TYR A 66 1.36 0.53 -3.09
N PRO A 67 2.03 0.71 -1.95
CA PRO A 67 3.17 -0.12 -1.55
C PRO A 67 2.76 -1.48 -0.98
N PHE A 68 3.47 -2.52 -1.40
CA PHE A 68 3.33 -3.90 -0.93
C PHE A 68 4.68 -4.51 -0.58
N ASP A 69 4.71 -5.49 0.32
CA ASP A 69 5.86 -6.37 0.48
C ASP A 69 5.92 -7.43 -0.64
N GLN A 70 7.01 -8.22 -0.66
CA GLN A 70 7.23 -9.29 -1.65
C GLN A 70 6.17 -10.40 -1.64
N PHE A 71 5.33 -10.46 -0.61
CA PHE A 71 4.27 -11.46 -0.45
C PHE A 71 2.88 -10.89 -0.79
N GLY A 72 2.80 -9.64 -1.24
CA GLY A 72 1.54 -8.97 -1.57
C GLY A 72 0.80 -8.44 -0.34
N ASN A 73 1.47 -8.26 0.80
CA ASN A 73 0.87 -7.58 1.94
C ASN A 73 1.00 -6.07 1.75
N ALA A 74 -0.13 -5.36 1.79
CA ALA A 74 -0.12 -3.90 1.73
C ALA A 74 0.68 -3.32 2.91
N GLN A 75 1.41 -2.23 2.68
CA GLN A 75 2.03 -1.48 3.76
C GLN A 75 0.97 -0.62 4.44
N ALA A 76 0.54 -1.06 5.63
CA ALA A 76 -0.23 -0.24 6.54
C ALA A 76 0.24 -0.49 7.97
N ASP A 77 0.17 0.55 8.80
CA ASP A 77 0.35 0.45 10.24
C ASP A 77 -0.81 -0.34 10.88
N ALA A 78 -0.70 -0.59 12.19
CA ALA A 78 -1.71 -1.34 12.95
C ALA A 78 -3.11 -0.70 12.93
N ASN A 79 -3.23 0.56 12.52
CA ASN A 79 -4.48 1.31 12.42
C ASN A 79 -4.97 1.45 10.97
N GLY A 80 -4.26 0.87 9.99
CA GLY A 80 -4.61 0.95 8.57
C GLY A 80 -4.07 2.18 7.84
N PHE A 81 -3.22 3.01 8.47
CA PHE A 81 -2.56 4.12 7.79
C PHE A 81 -1.32 3.63 7.05
N ALA A 82 -1.06 4.14 5.85
CA ALA A 82 0.14 3.76 5.12
C ALA A 82 1.42 4.04 5.92
N VAL A 83 2.36 3.10 5.88
CA VAL A 83 3.68 3.25 6.51
C VAL A 83 4.44 4.37 5.79
N GLN A 84 5.23 5.17 6.52
CA GLN A 84 6.01 6.27 5.94
C GLN A 84 7.20 5.73 5.14
N ASP A 85 6.93 5.31 3.90
CA ASP A 85 7.96 5.08 2.90
C ASP A 85 8.28 6.37 2.14
N GLN A 86 9.51 6.47 1.64
CA GLN A 86 9.93 7.53 0.74
C GLN A 86 9.88 7.04 -0.70
N PHE A 87 9.04 7.66 -1.52
CA PHE A 87 8.96 7.39 -2.96
C PHE A 87 9.57 8.55 -3.74
N LEU A 88 10.43 8.21 -4.71
CA LEU A 88 10.89 9.17 -5.71
C LEU A 88 9.94 9.13 -6.91
N LEU A 89 9.26 10.24 -7.19
CA LEU A 89 8.45 10.40 -8.39
C LEU A 89 9.21 11.20 -9.46
N SER A 90 9.24 10.68 -10.68
CA SER A 90 9.74 11.40 -11.85
C SER A 90 8.66 11.39 -12.94
N LEU A 91 8.19 12.58 -13.33
CA LEU A 91 7.29 12.73 -14.47
C LEU A 91 8.10 13.12 -15.70
N VAL A 92 8.02 12.29 -16.74
CA VAL A 92 8.69 12.53 -18.02
C VAL A 92 7.63 12.84 -19.06
N GLY A 93 7.61 14.09 -19.53
CA GLY A 93 6.79 14.52 -20.66
C GLY A 93 7.50 14.23 -21.99
N VAL A 94 6.72 13.97 -23.03
CA VAL A 94 7.20 13.99 -24.42
C VAL A 94 6.70 15.27 -25.10
N GLY A 95 7.60 16.11 -25.63
CA GLY A 95 7.26 17.38 -26.31
C GLY A 95 7.49 18.65 -25.47
N GLU A 96 6.86 19.77 -25.86
CA GLU A 96 7.00 21.09 -25.18
C GLU A 96 6.23 21.19 -23.85
N SER A 97 5.30 20.26 -23.59
CA SER A 97 4.52 20.22 -22.37
C SER A 97 5.34 19.59 -21.24
N ARG A 98 5.94 20.45 -20.40
CA ARG A 98 6.57 20.00 -19.15
C ARG A 98 5.48 19.58 -18.16
N PRO A 99 5.54 18.37 -17.58
CA PRO A 99 4.64 18.01 -16.49
C PRO A 99 4.96 18.88 -15.27
N THR A 100 3.94 19.50 -14.69
CA THR A 100 4.04 20.24 -13.43
C THR A 100 3.50 19.35 -12.32
N VAL A 101 4.24 19.23 -11.23
CA VAL A 101 3.78 18.54 -10.01
C VAL A 101 3.44 19.60 -8.97
N GLU A 102 2.20 19.60 -8.49
CA GLU A 102 1.80 20.33 -7.28
C GLU A 102 1.40 19.30 -6.21
N GLY A 103 2.16 19.22 -5.11
CA GLY A 103 1.82 18.37 -3.96
C GLY A 103 3.03 17.83 -3.17
N VAL A 104 2.78 17.54 -1.89
CA VAL A 104 3.62 16.66 -1.05
C VAL A 104 2.99 15.27 -1.15
N PHE A 105 3.79 14.20 -1.24
CA PHE A 105 3.31 12.82 -1.34
C PHE A 105 3.34 12.11 0.02
N PRO A 106 2.39 12.33 0.95
CA PRO A 106 2.14 11.33 1.98
C PRO A 106 1.47 10.12 1.31
N ALA A 107 1.90 8.91 1.69
CA ALA A 107 1.24 7.70 1.24
C ALA A 107 -0.27 7.76 1.58
N PRO A 108 -1.17 7.29 0.69
CA PRO A 108 -2.60 7.40 0.92
C PRO A 108 -2.98 6.65 2.20
N ALA A 109 -3.51 7.37 3.18
CA ALA A 109 -4.25 6.77 4.27
C ALA A 109 -5.55 6.21 3.68
N GLU A 110 -5.67 4.89 3.58
CA GLU A 110 -6.94 4.27 3.20
C GLU A 110 -7.99 4.50 4.29
N GLY A 111 -8.80 5.55 4.12
CA GLY A 111 -10.02 5.79 4.85
C GLY A 111 -11.24 5.28 4.07
N ARG A 112 -11.78 4.15 4.53
CA ARG A 112 -13.12 3.56 4.28
C ARG A 112 -14.11 4.32 3.38
N TYR A 113 -14.74 3.56 2.47
CA TYR A 113 -16.15 3.74 2.12
C TYR A 113 -16.92 2.44 2.38
N THR A 114 -17.88 2.52 3.31
CA THR A 114 -19.09 1.69 3.36
C THR A 114 -20.01 2.03 2.20
#